data_AF-A0A542IZ80-F1
#
_entry.id   AF-A0A542IZ80-F1
#
_cell.length_a   1.000
_cell.length_b   1.000
_cell.length_c   1.000
_cell.angle_alpha   90.00
_cell.angle_beta   90.00
_cell.angle_gamma   90.00
#
_symmetry.space_group_name_H-M   'P 1'
#
loop_
_entity.id
_entity.type
_entity.pdbx_description
1 polymer ?
#
loop_
_entity_poly.entity_id
_entity_poly.type
_entity_poly.pdbx_seq_one_letter_code
_entity_poly.pdbx_strand_id
1 'polypeptide(L)'
;MQARLAPAGSGSFADWLARGFPGPPLLVGTFVPETFPAVVRVLNPLVGAAGRKLSWATAAQGLGIPLDATATGDRLCLDYAAKTGEKINVDFGTLDYEVATALADVLGRHTTSPDRCLFAVWTGYSDIREELTRAPVVVLPPEREMFLMLIRSTSLVPKNAFRHS
;
A
#
# COMPACT_ATOMS: atom_id res chain seq x y z
N MET A 1 22.16 -2.65 -6.64
CA MET A 1 21.88 -3.83 -5.78
C MET A 1 20.38 -3.87 -5.56
N GLN A 2 19.71 -4.97 -5.94
CA GLN A 2 18.23 -5.08 -6.01
C GLN A 2 17.66 -5.47 -4.63
N ALA A 3 16.59 -4.81 -4.16
CA ALA A 3 15.89 -5.34 -3.00
C ALA A 3 15.03 -6.54 -3.43
N ARG A 4 15.19 -7.66 -2.72
CA ARG A 4 14.41 -8.88 -2.92
C ARG A 4 13.46 -9.04 -1.74
N LEU A 5 12.19 -9.26 -2.04
CA LEU A 5 11.23 -9.78 -1.06
C LEU A 5 11.57 -11.24 -0.79
N ALA A 6 11.60 -11.61 0.49
CA ALA A 6 11.70 -12.99 0.92
C ALA A 6 10.57 -13.29 1.91
N PRO A 7 10.12 -14.55 2.01
CA PRO A 7 9.18 -14.95 3.06
C PRO A 7 9.72 -14.57 4.45
N ALA A 8 8.84 -14.03 5.31
CA ALA A 8 9.17 -13.83 6.71
C ALA A 8 9.40 -15.20 7.40
N GLY A 9 10.51 -15.34 8.15
CA GLY A 9 10.86 -16.61 8.81
C GLY A 9 9.95 -16.96 10.00
N SER A 10 9.28 -15.98 10.61
CA SER A 10 8.18 -16.16 11.55
C SER A 10 7.18 -15.00 11.41
N GLY A 11 5.93 -15.21 11.79
CA GLY A 11 4.93 -14.14 11.92
C GLY A 11 5.01 -13.39 13.26
N SER A 12 5.81 -13.86 14.22
CA SER A 12 5.71 -13.43 15.63
C SER A 12 6.01 -11.95 15.89
N PHE A 13 6.94 -11.36 15.12
CA PHE A 13 7.21 -9.92 15.21
C PHE A 13 6.14 -9.06 14.51
N ALA A 14 5.25 -9.71 13.77
CA ALA A 14 4.08 -9.15 13.12
C ALA A 14 2.77 -9.58 13.78
N ASP A 15 2.80 -10.19 14.98
CA ASP A 15 1.60 -10.61 15.72
C ASP A 15 0.66 -9.42 16.00
N TRP A 16 1.20 -8.21 16.00
CA TRP A 16 0.39 -6.99 16.08
C TRP A 16 -0.48 -6.77 14.84
N LEU A 17 -0.09 -7.24 13.64
CA LEU A 17 -0.93 -7.21 12.43
C LEU A 17 -2.08 -8.22 12.48
N ALA A 18 -1.90 -9.32 13.21
CA ALA A 18 -2.93 -10.35 13.39
C ALA A 18 -4.04 -9.92 14.38
N ARG A 19 -3.79 -8.87 15.17
CA ARG A 19 -4.79 -8.27 16.06
C ARG A 19 -5.51 -7.17 15.29
N GLY A 20 -6.76 -7.40 14.93
CA GLY A 20 -7.63 -6.35 14.41
C GLY A 20 -7.71 -5.20 15.42
N PHE A 21 -7.37 -3.99 14.99
CA PHE A 21 -7.46 -2.81 15.84
C PHE A 21 -8.92 -2.33 15.94
N PRO A 22 -9.33 -1.81 17.10
CA PRO A 22 -10.68 -1.27 17.28
C PRO A 22 -10.89 -0.07 16.35
N GLY A 23 -12.07 -0.02 15.71
CA GLY A 23 -12.47 1.07 14.83
C GLY A 23 -13.26 0.58 13.63
N PRO A 24 -13.99 1.47 12.93
CA PRO A 24 -14.61 1.11 11.67
C PRO A 24 -13.54 0.62 10.67
N PRO A 25 -13.85 -0.38 9.83
CA PRO A 25 -13.02 -0.72 8.69
C PRO A 25 -12.71 0.55 7.89
N LEU A 26 -11.50 0.66 7.34
CA LEU A 26 -11.03 1.76 6.47
C LEU A 26 -10.39 2.99 7.16
N LEU A 27 -10.30 3.05 8.49
CA LEU A 27 -9.42 4.03 9.14
C LEU A 27 -7.97 3.53 9.15
N VAL A 28 -7.03 4.47 9.07
CA VAL A 28 -5.59 4.14 9.18
C VAL A 28 -5.29 3.43 10.51
N GLY A 29 -5.91 3.86 11.61
CA GLY A 29 -5.77 3.21 12.93
C GLY A 29 -6.25 1.76 12.97
N THR A 30 -7.03 1.30 12.00
CA THR A 30 -7.45 -0.10 11.88
C THR A 30 -6.33 -1.01 11.35
N PHE A 31 -5.23 -0.44 10.83
CA PHE A 31 -4.10 -1.16 10.23
C PHE A 31 -2.79 -1.04 11.01
N VAL A 32 -2.69 -0.08 11.92
CA VAL A 32 -1.47 0.19 12.68
C VAL A 32 -1.77 0.44 14.15
N PRO A 33 -0.96 -0.11 15.08
CA PRO A 33 -1.15 0.10 16.50
C PRO A 33 -0.96 1.56 16.90
N GLU A 34 -1.66 1.99 17.95
CA GLU A 34 -1.53 3.32 18.56
C GLU A 34 -0.11 3.64 19.06
N THR A 35 0.76 2.62 19.20
CA THR A 35 2.15 2.79 19.62
C THR A 35 3.02 3.49 18.58
N PHE A 36 2.58 3.63 17.33
CA PHE A 36 3.31 4.39 16.32
C PHE A 36 3.06 5.90 16.52
N PRO A 37 4.10 6.71 16.81
CA PRO A 37 3.93 8.13 17.11
C PRO A 37 3.45 8.95 15.91
N ALA A 38 3.59 8.42 14.69
CA ALA A 38 3.11 9.03 13.47
C ALA A 38 2.82 7.95 12.41
N VAL A 39 1.83 8.21 11.56
CA VAL A 39 1.46 7.33 10.44
C VAL A 39 1.26 8.18 9.20
N VAL A 40 1.73 7.67 8.06
CA VAL A 40 1.50 8.27 6.74
C VAL A 40 0.76 7.27 5.87
N ARG A 41 -0.23 7.75 5.12
CA ARG A 41 -0.94 6.95 4.11
C ARG A 41 -0.43 7.32 2.72
N VAL A 42 0.04 6.32 1.99
CA VAL A 42 0.35 6.44 0.56
C VAL A 42 -0.89 6.05 -0.23
N LEU A 43 -1.31 6.92 -1.14
CA LEU A 43 -2.47 6.71 -1.99
C LEU A 43 -2.00 6.25 -3.37
N ASN A 44 -2.60 5.19 -3.90
CA ASN A 44 -2.34 4.75 -5.26
C ASN A 44 -2.67 5.88 -6.25
N PRO A 45 -1.92 6.04 -7.35
CA PRO A 45 -2.18 7.09 -8.34
C PRO A 45 -3.62 7.04 -8.88
N LEU A 46 -4.15 8.21 -9.25
CA LEU A 46 -5.36 8.28 -10.06
C LEU A 46 -4.96 8.20 -11.53
N VAL A 47 -5.74 7.48 -12.32
CA VAL A 47 -5.53 7.31 -13.76
C VAL A 47 -6.81 7.65 -14.51
N GLY A 48 -6.70 8.53 -15.49
CA GLY A 48 -7.77 8.90 -16.41
C GLY A 48 -7.64 8.20 -17.76
N ALA A 49 -8.31 8.77 -18.77
CA ALA A 49 -8.24 8.26 -20.14
C ALA A 49 -6.79 8.17 -20.65
N ALA A 50 -6.51 7.14 -21.44
CA ALA A 50 -5.18 6.87 -22.01
C ALA A 50 -4.03 6.75 -20.98
N GLY A 51 -4.34 6.38 -19.74
CA GLY A 51 -3.32 6.16 -18.69
C GLY A 51 -2.75 7.46 -18.09
N ARG A 52 -3.40 8.61 -18.33
CA ARG A 52 -2.96 9.89 -17.77
C ARG A 52 -3.03 9.84 -16.24
N LYS A 53 -1.86 9.98 -15.58
CA LYS A 53 -1.78 10.10 -14.12
C LYS A 53 -2.35 11.44 -13.66
N LEU A 54 -3.13 11.41 -12.58
CA LEU A 54 -3.72 12.58 -11.94
C LEU A 54 -3.39 12.58 -10.43
N SER A 55 -3.14 13.76 -9.90
CA SER A 55 -2.91 13.96 -8.47
C SER A 55 -4.21 13.95 -7.68
N TRP A 56 -4.23 13.25 -6.54
CA TRP A 56 -5.32 13.31 -5.57
C TRP A 56 -5.60 14.74 -5.10
N ALA A 57 -4.55 15.53 -4.84
CA ALA A 57 -4.69 16.91 -4.40
C ALA A 57 -5.37 17.78 -5.46
N THR A 58 -4.99 17.60 -6.74
CA THR A 58 -5.60 18.33 -7.86
C THR A 58 -7.06 17.94 -8.05
N ALA A 59 -7.39 16.64 -7.98
CA ALA A 59 -8.77 16.16 -8.07
C ALA A 59 -9.63 16.70 -6.92
N ALA A 60 -9.14 16.63 -5.68
CA ALA A 60 -9.83 17.12 -4.50
C ALA A 60 -10.03 18.65 -4.54
N GLN A 61 -9.00 19.41 -4.94
CA GLN A 61 -9.10 20.85 -5.12
C GLN A 61 -10.12 21.21 -6.21
N GLY A 62 -10.10 20.50 -7.34
CA GLY A 62 -11.06 20.69 -8.43
C GLY A 62 -12.50 20.40 -7.99
N LEU A 63 -12.70 19.49 -7.03
CA LEU A 63 -14.00 19.20 -6.44
C LEU A 63 -14.39 20.16 -5.32
N GLY A 64 -13.43 20.84 -4.68
CA GLY A 64 -13.66 21.68 -3.51
C GLY A 64 -13.84 20.86 -2.23
N ILE A 65 -13.27 19.65 -2.17
CA ILE A 65 -13.33 18.78 -0.99
C ILE A 65 -11.98 18.71 -0.29
N PRO A 66 -11.94 18.62 1.05
CA PRO A 66 -10.69 18.39 1.77
C PRO A 66 -10.17 16.98 1.50
N LEU A 67 -8.85 16.86 1.38
CA LEU A 67 -8.17 15.55 1.39
C LEU A 67 -7.71 15.28 2.82
N ASP A 68 -8.42 14.42 3.54
CA ASP A 68 -8.12 14.04 4.93
C ASP A 68 -7.83 12.54 5.08
N ALA A 69 -7.64 12.10 6.33
CA ALA A 69 -7.32 10.70 6.65
C ALA A 69 -8.40 9.70 6.21
N THR A 70 -9.64 10.15 6.01
CA THR A 70 -10.81 9.34 5.63
C THR A 70 -11.04 9.30 4.12
N ALA A 71 -10.25 10.02 3.32
CA ALA A 71 -10.42 10.09 1.87
C ALA A 71 -10.41 8.69 1.22
N THR A 72 -11.43 8.38 0.42
CA THR A 72 -11.54 7.13 -0.33
C THR A 72 -11.52 7.40 -1.83
N GLY A 73 -10.87 6.51 -2.58
CA GLY A 73 -10.72 6.66 -4.02
C GLY A 73 -12.04 6.52 -4.76
N ASP A 74 -12.85 5.54 -4.37
CA ASP A 74 -14.16 5.28 -4.99
C ASP A 74 -15.05 6.52 -4.95
N ARG A 75 -15.14 7.18 -3.78
CA ARG A 75 -15.95 8.39 -3.63
C ARG A 75 -15.40 9.55 -4.45
N LEU A 76 -14.08 9.77 -4.39
CA LEU A 76 -13.41 10.82 -5.15
C LEU A 76 -13.64 10.65 -6.66
N CYS A 77 -13.47 9.44 -7.19
CA CYS A 77 -13.63 9.13 -8.61
C CYS A 77 -15.08 9.33 -9.08
N LEU A 78 -16.07 8.91 -8.27
CA LEU A 78 -17.48 9.12 -8.56
C LEU A 78 -17.84 10.61 -8.62
N ASP A 79 -17.41 11.38 -7.62
CA ASP A 79 -17.69 12.82 -7.55
C ASP A 79 -16.98 13.59 -8.68
N TYR A 80 -15.75 13.21 -9.00
CA TYR A 80 -14.99 13.77 -10.12
C TYR A 80 -15.71 13.54 -11.46
N ALA A 81 -16.19 12.33 -11.70
CA ALA A 81 -16.96 12.01 -12.90
C ALA A 81 -18.28 12.79 -12.98
N ALA A 82 -18.99 12.92 -11.85
CA ALA A 82 -20.23 13.69 -11.80
C ALA A 82 -20.02 15.18 -12.12
N LYS A 83 -18.90 15.77 -11.70
CA LYS A 83 -18.59 17.19 -11.93
C LYS A 83 -18.03 17.48 -13.31
N THR A 84 -17.14 16.63 -13.81
CA THR A 84 -16.32 16.91 -15.01
C THR A 84 -16.76 16.14 -16.26
N GLY A 85 -17.56 15.08 -16.08
CA GLY A 85 -17.86 14.10 -17.12
C GLY A 85 -16.71 13.13 -17.43
N GLU A 86 -15.53 13.33 -16.83
CA GLU A 86 -14.37 12.47 -17.05
C GLU A 86 -14.34 11.31 -16.04
N LYS A 87 -14.18 10.07 -16.54
CA LYS A 87 -13.96 8.91 -15.70
C LYS A 87 -12.48 8.76 -15.36
N ILE A 88 -12.18 8.74 -14.06
CA ILE A 88 -10.89 8.40 -13.49
C ILE A 88 -11.04 7.19 -12.56
N ASN A 89 -9.95 6.46 -12.33
CA ASN A 89 -9.90 5.33 -11.42
C ASN A 89 -8.67 5.40 -10.53
N VAL A 90 -8.72 4.70 -9.39
CA VAL A 90 -7.50 4.38 -8.65
C VAL A 90 -6.78 3.26 -9.38
N ASP A 91 -5.47 3.42 -9.58
CA ASP A 91 -4.62 2.39 -10.15
C ASP A 91 -4.30 1.32 -9.09
N PHE A 92 -5.18 0.32 -8.99
CA PHE A 92 -4.98 -0.84 -8.11
C PHE A 92 -4.09 -1.86 -8.80
N GLY A 93 -3.12 -2.44 -8.09
CA GLY A 93 -2.32 -3.51 -8.69
C GLY A 93 -0.87 -3.48 -8.32
N THR A 94 -0.29 -2.28 -8.39
CA THR A 94 1.16 -2.14 -8.43
C THR A 94 1.57 -0.82 -7.82
N LEU A 95 2.47 -0.85 -6.84
CA LEU A 95 3.17 0.35 -6.42
C LEU A 95 4.20 0.69 -7.50
N ASP A 96 3.99 1.79 -8.22
CA ASP A 96 4.91 2.29 -9.24
C ASP A 96 6.34 2.39 -8.68
N TYR A 97 7.35 2.02 -9.48
CA TYR A 97 8.74 1.97 -9.05
C TYR A 97 9.26 3.32 -8.53
N GLU A 98 8.85 4.43 -9.14
CA GLU A 98 9.25 5.77 -8.70
C GLU A 98 8.64 6.09 -7.34
N VAL A 99 7.36 5.72 -7.13
CA VAL A 99 6.68 5.87 -5.84
C VAL A 99 7.31 4.99 -4.77
N ALA A 100 7.62 3.73 -5.10
CA ALA A 100 8.32 2.82 -4.19
C ALA A 100 9.71 3.34 -3.81
N THR A 101 10.43 3.95 -4.75
CA THR A 101 11.75 4.55 -4.52
C THR A 101 11.65 5.77 -3.60
N ALA A 102 10.71 6.68 -3.88
CA ALA A 102 10.50 7.85 -3.02
C ALA A 102 10.08 7.44 -1.60
N LEU A 103 9.20 6.43 -1.49
CA LEU A 103 8.77 5.90 -0.19
C LEU A 103 9.93 5.28 0.57
N ALA A 104 10.75 4.47 -0.10
CA ALA A 104 11.97 3.89 0.45
C ALA A 104 12.94 4.95 0.99
N ASP A 105 13.16 6.04 0.25
CA ASP A 105 14.04 7.12 0.68
C ASP A 105 13.52 7.84 1.93
N VAL A 106 12.21 8.06 2.01
CA VAL A 106 11.57 8.66 3.19
C VAL A 106 11.68 7.72 4.38
N LEU A 107 11.25 6.46 4.24
CA LEU A 107 11.31 5.47 5.31
C LEU A 107 12.74 5.21 5.79
N GLY A 108 13.71 5.21 4.88
CA GLY A 108 15.13 5.02 5.17
C GLY A 108 15.71 6.07 6.12
N ARG A 109 15.19 7.30 6.11
CA ARG A 109 15.59 8.36 7.07
C ARG A 109 15.07 8.13 8.48
N HIS A 110 14.01 7.32 8.61
CA HIS A 110 13.30 7.09 9.87
C HIS A 110 13.45 5.66 10.41
N THR A 111 14.22 4.80 9.74
CA THR A 111 14.52 3.44 10.20
C THR A 111 16.02 3.17 10.23
N THR A 112 16.51 2.67 11.36
CA THR A 112 17.87 2.13 11.48
C THR A 112 17.94 0.63 11.15
N SER A 113 16.79 0.01 10.86
CA SER A 113 16.64 -1.44 10.64
C SER A 113 15.81 -1.73 9.38
N PRO A 114 16.27 -1.33 8.19
CA PRO A 114 15.51 -1.52 6.93
C PRO A 114 15.25 -3.00 6.58
N ASP A 115 16.07 -3.91 7.09
CA ASP A 115 15.93 -5.36 6.98
C ASP A 115 14.74 -5.94 7.77
N ARG A 116 14.11 -5.11 8.62
CA ARG A 116 12.91 -5.46 9.40
C ARG A 116 11.62 -4.92 8.80
N CYS A 117 11.68 -4.31 7.61
CA CYS A 117 10.49 -3.81 6.93
C CYS A 117 9.64 -4.96 6.38
N LEU A 118 8.37 -4.94 6.77
CA LEU A 118 7.35 -5.91 6.40
C LEU A 118 6.53 -5.42 5.19
N PHE A 119 6.21 -6.35 4.30
CA PHE A 119 5.30 -6.14 3.18
C PHE A 119 4.19 -7.17 3.22
N ALA A 120 2.95 -6.72 3.23
CA ALA A 120 1.77 -7.58 3.14
C ALA A 120 1.28 -7.61 1.68
N VAL A 121 1.18 -8.79 1.09
CA VAL A 121 0.71 -8.99 -0.30
C VAL A 121 -0.59 -9.79 -0.29
N TRP A 122 -1.66 -9.26 -0.88
CA TRP A 122 -2.96 -9.93 -0.87
C TRP A 122 -2.93 -11.27 -1.62
N THR A 123 -3.45 -12.33 -1.01
CA THR A 123 -3.43 -13.70 -1.56
C THR A 123 -4.21 -13.83 -2.87
N GLY A 124 -5.14 -12.92 -3.14
CA GLY A 124 -5.95 -12.92 -4.36
C GLY A 124 -5.30 -12.24 -5.57
N TYR A 125 -4.07 -11.75 -5.47
CA TYR A 125 -3.31 -11.31 -6.65
C TYR A 125 -2.90 -12.52 -7.50
N SER A 126 -3.27 -12.50 -8.79
CA SER A 126 -2.65 -13.38 -9.78
C SER A 126 -1.16 -13.01 -9.94
N ASP A 127 -0.33 -13.99 -10.30
CA ASP A 127 1.11 -13.80 -10.59
C ASP A 127 2.05 -13.64 -9.38
N ILE A 128 1.60 -14.02 -8.18
CA ILE A 128 2.50 -14.23 -7.04
C ILE A 128 3.41 -15.43 -7.35
N ARG A 129 4.72 -15.22 -7.25
CA ARG A 129 5.71 -16.29 -7.40
C ARG A 129 5.47 -17.37 -6.33
N GLU A 130 5.44 -18.63 -6.75
CA GLU A 130 5.16 -19.80 -5.88
C GLU A 130 6.03 -19.85 -4.62
N GLU A 131 7.31 -19.48 -4.74
CA GLU A 131 8.23 -19.41 -3.59
C GLU A 131 7.81 -18.43 -2.48
N LEU A 132 6.98 -17.43 -2.79
CA LEU A 132 6.48 -16.44 -1.83
C LEU A 132 5.20 -16.90 -1.13
N THR A 133 4.48 -17.89 -1.66
CA THR A 133 3.23 -18.39 -1.06
C THR A 133 3.47 -19.19 0.23
N ARG A 134 4.73 -19.52 0.52
CA ARG A 134 5.17 -20.15 1.78
C ARG A 134 5.29 -19.17 2.94
N ALA A 135 5.08 -17.87 2.70
CA ALA A 135 5.08 -16.87 3.73
C ALA A 135 3.94 -17.09 4.74
N PRO A 136 4.12 -16.69 6.02
CA PRO A 136 3.01 -16.60 6.96
C PRO A 136 1.86 -15.76 6.39
N VAL A 137 0.63 -16.17 6.65
CA VAL A 137 -0.58 -15.43 6.27
C VAL A 137 -1.10 -14.67 7.48
N VAL A 138 -1.43 -13.39 7.28
CA VAL A 138 -2.16 -12.56 8.24
C VAL A 138 -3.48 -12.12 7.64
N VAL A 139 -4.50 -11.90 8.46
CA VAL A 139 -5.79 -11.37 8.01
C VAL A 139 -5.85 -9.89 8.37
N LEU A 140 -5.92 -9.02 7.36
CA LEU A 140 -6.08 -7.58 7.52
C LEU A 140 -7.52 -7.16 7.21
N PRO A 141 -8.06 -6.10 7.84
CA PRO A 141 -9.36 -5.57 7.47
C PRO A 141 -9.45 -5.17 5.98
N PRO A 142 -10.60 -5.35 5.30
CA PRO A 142 -11.79 -6.07 5.75
C PRO A 142 -11.67 -7.56 5.37
N GLU A 143 -11.04 -8.37 6.22
CA GLU A 143 -10.92 -9.84 6.05
C GLU A 143 -10.10 -10.30 4.81
N ARG A 144 -9.06 -9.55 4.46
CA ARG A 144 -8.11 -9.89 3.41
C ARG A 144 -6.97 -10.73 3.98
N GLU A 145 -6.82 -11.94 3.47
CA GLU A 145 -5.61 -12.75 3.70
C GLU A 145 -4.42 -12.16 2.94
N MET A 146 -3.31 -11.95 3.64
CA MET A 146 -2.10 -11.34 3.10
C MET A 146 -0.88 -12.21 3.42
N PHE A 147 -0.06 -12.52 2.42
CA PHE A 147 1.27 -13.08 2.61
C PHE A 147 2.21 -12.03 3.21
N LEU A 148 2.95 -12.41 4.25
CA LEU A 148 3.87 -11.53 4.96
C LEU A 148 5.33 -11.72 4.50
N MET A 149 5.88 -10.66 3.93
CA MET A 149 7.20 -10.64 3.30
C MET A 149 8.16 -9.71 4.06
N LEU A 150 9.45 -10.00 3.99
CA LEU A 150 10.55 -9.15 4.47
C LEU A 150 11.40 -8.64 3.31
N ILE A 151 11.95 -7.43 3.46
CA ILE A 151 13.04 -6.97 2.60
C ILE A 151 14.36 -7.55 3.10
N ARG A 152 15.07 -8.32 2.25
CA ARG A 152 16.43 -8.81 2.55
C ARG A 152 17.55 -7.93 1.98
N SER A 153 17.38 -6.62 2.06
CA SER A 153 18.33 -5.64 1.51
C SER A 153 18.45 -4.43 2.42
N THR A 154 19.62 -3.79 2.42
CA THR A 154 19.86 -2.48 3.05
C THR A 154 19.16 -1.34 2.29
N SER A 155 18.57 -1.63 1.13
CA SER A 155 17.77 -0.70 0.33
C SER A 155 16.31 -1.13 0.31
N LEU A 156 15.41 -0.18 0.59
CA LEU A 156 13.98 -0.40 0.74
C LEU A 156 13.20 -0.51 -0.58
N VAL A 157 13.87 -0.44 -1.75
CA VAL A 157 13.19 -0.41 -3.07
C VAL A 157 13.04 -1.82 -3.66
N PRO A 158 11.87 -2.47 -3.60
CA PRO A 158 11.67 -3.77 -4.24
C PRO A 158 11.51 -3.55 -5.75
N LYS A 159 12.34 -4.20 -6.56
CA LYS A 159 12.05 -4.38 -7.99
C LYS A 159 11.56 -5.81 -8.20
N ASN A 160 10.30 -5.93 -8.62
CA ASN A 160 9.63 -7.13 -9.12
C ASN A 160 9.29 -8.20 -8.06
N ALA A 161 8.20 -7.97 -7.32
CA ALA A 161 7.42 -9.04 -6.70
C ALA A 161 6.49 -9.75 -7.71
N PHE A 162 6.13 -9.05 -8.78
CA PHE A 162 5.19 -9.48 -9.81
C PHE A 162 5.93 -9.76 -11.11
N ARG A 163 5.54 -10.83 -11.83
CA ARG A 163 5.97 -11.04 -13.22
C ARG A 163 5.17 -10.09 -14.10
N HIS A 164 5.84 -9.33 -14.97
CA HIS A 164 5.18 -8.62 -16.04
C HIS A 164 4.60 -9.64 -17.02
N SER A 165 3.29 -9.58 -17.24
CA SER A 165 2.58 -10.17 -18.36
C SER A 165 2.55 -9.17 -19.51
#